data_AF-A0A8S3WM77-F1
#
_entry.id   AF-A0A8S3WM77-F1
#
_cell.length_a   1.000
_cell.length_b   1.000
_cell.length_c   1.000
_cell.angle_alpha   90.00
_cell.angle_beta   90.00
_cell.angle_gamma   90.00
#
_symmetry.space_group_name_H-M   'P 1'
#
loop_
_entity.id
_entity.type
_entity.pdbx_description
1 polymer ?
#
loop_
_entity_poly.entity_id
_entity_poly.type
_entity_poly.pdbx_seq_one_letter_code
_entity_poly.pdbx_strand_id
1 'polypeptide(L)'
;MAKVGKVLATIKAVITRLVFACHGIIAIWQVIRFKHNAEYWYLATPILLLIVEGVFTLTIKENQEWKWFCPSVFIYLGLVVPAIWLIELHKVDLRLQKKANLTYIETDIPLPGANKLQTDTWVTLIEQFLMLTLIVGRWLLPKGDLTRDQLSQLLLVYI
;
A
#
# COMPACT_ATOMS: atom_id res chain seq x y z
N MET A 1 8.84 30.95 12.94
CA MET A 1 8.30 29.62 13.28
C MET A 1 7.24 29.11 12.29
N ALA A 2 6.23 29.90 11.90
CA ALA A 2 5.15 29.45 10.99
C ALA A 2 5.61 28.90 9.62
N LYS A 3 6.67 29.46 9.02
CA LYS A 3 7.23 28.99 7.72
C LYS A 3 7.87 27.59 7.81
N VAL A 4 8.52 27.28 8.93
CA VAL A 4 9.21 25.99 9.14
C VAL A 4 8.20 24.85 9.30
N GLY A 5 7.10 25.11 10.02
CA GLY A 5 6.01 24.13 10.18
C GLY A 5 5.34 23.76 8.86
N LYS A 6 5.06 24.76 7.99
CA LYS A 6 4.49 24.50 6.65
C LYS A 6 5.43 23.67 5.78
N VAL A 7 6.74 23.97 5.76
CA VAL A 7 7.73 23.19 4.99
C VAL A 7 7.80 21.74 5.48
N LEU A 8 7.83 21.51 6.78
CA LEU A 8 7.86 20.15 7.34
C LEU A 8 6.60 19.35 6.99
N ALA A 9 5.42 19.99 7.01
CA ALA A 9 4.17 19.36 6.62
C ALA A 9 4.17 18.97 5.12
N THR A 10 4.68 19.84 4.25
CA THR A 10 4.83 19.55 2.82
C THR A 10 5.80 18.39 2.58
N ILE A 11 6.97 18.37 3.23
CA ILE A 11 7.94 17.28 3.11
C ILE A 11 7.30 15.95 3.52
N LYS A 12 6.61 15.92 4.66
CA LYS A 12 5.89 14.73 5.12
C LYS A 12 4.85 14.27 4.08
N ALA A 13 4.02 15.20 3.61
CA ALA A 13 2.99 14.91 2.62
C ALA A 13 3.56 14.34 1.30
N VAL A 14 4.72 14.82 0.86
CA VAL A 14 5.43 14.28 -0.33
C VAL A 14 5.99 12.89 -0.05
N ILE A 15 6.68 12.70 1.08
CA ILE A 15 7.27 11.40 1.46
C ILE A 15 6.20 10.31 1.53
N THR A 16 5.04 10.57 2.15
CA THR A 16 3.95 9.58 2.21
C THR A 16 3.53 9.11 0.82
N ARG A 17 3.39 10.04 -0.13
CA ARG A 17 2.97 9.71 -1.50
C ARG A 17 4.04 8.91 -2.26
N LEU A 18 5.31 9.24 -2.05
CA LEU A 18 6.42 8.47 -2.62
C LEU A 18 6.45 7.04 -2.07
N VAL A 19 6.24 6.85 -0.76
CA VAL A 19 6.15 5.52 -0.15
C VAL A 19 4.99 4.72 -0.75
N PHE A 20 3.81 5.32 -0.90
CA PHE A 20 2.65 4.68 -1.54
C PHE A 20 2.92 4.29 -2.99
N ALA A 21 3.50 5.21 -3.78
CA ALA A 21 3.83 4.95 -5.18
C ALA A 21 4.88 3.84 -5.31
N CYS A 22 5.97 3.90 -4.54
CA CYS A 22 7.03 2.89 -4.57
C CYS A 22 6.51 1.50 -4.20
N HIS A 23 5.78 1.37 -3.09
CA HIS A 23 5.23 0.08 -2.70
C HIS A 23 4.23 -0.46 -3.72
N GLY A 24 3.40 0.42 -4.29
CA GLY A 24 2.49 0.09 -5.36
C GLY A 24 3.18 -0.42 -6.63
N ILE A 25 4.23 0.26 -7.08
CA ILE A 25 5.04 -0.16 -8.24
C ILE A 25 5.68 -1.52 -7.99
N ILE A 26 6.22 -1.77 -6.80
CA ILE A 26 6.80 -3.07 -6.44
C ILE A 26 5.75 -4.18 -6.51
N ALA A 27 4.53 -3.93 -6.02
CA ALA A 27 3.44 -4.90 -6.10
C ALA A 27 3.03 -5.21 -7.55
N ILE A 28 2.88 -4.18 -8.39
CA ILE A 28 2.52 -4.34 -9.82
C ILE A 28 3.64 -5.05 -10.59
N TRP A 29 4.90 -4.68 -10.34
CA TRP A 29 6.04 -5.36 -10.93
C TRP A 29 6.03 -6.85 -10.61
N GLN A 30 5.70 -7.24 -9.38
CA GLN A 30 5.55 -8.64 -9.01
C GLN A 30 4.40 -9.33 -9.75
N VAL A 31 3.25 -8.68 -9.92
CA VAL A 31 2.14 -9.22 -10.74
C VAL A 31 2.63 -9.57 -12.14
N ILE A 32 3.37 -8.66 -12.79
CA ILE A 32 3.89 -8.86 -14.15
C ILE A 32 4.89 -10.02 -14.19
N ARG A 33 5.77 -10.12 -13.18
CA ARG A 33 6.73 -11.21 -13.08
C ARG A 33 6.06 -12.57 -12.92
N PHE A 34 4.98 -12.66 -12.14
CA PHE A 34 4.26 -13.92 -11.91
C PHE A 34 3.30 -14.29 -13.05
N LYS A 35 2.63 -13.30 -13.65
CA LYS A 35 1.69 -13.54 -14.75
C LYS A 35 2.35 -13.59 -16.13
N HIS A 36 3.63 -13.20 -16.23
CA HIS A 36 4.37 -13.09 -17.48
C HIS A 36 3.66 -12.24 -18.57
N ASN A 37 2.82 -11.29 -18.15
CA ASN A 37 2.07 -10.40 -19.03
C ASN A 37 2.33 -8.94 -18.63
N ALA A 38 2.82 -8.13 -19.55
CA ALA A 38 3.12 -6.71 -19.33
C ALA A 38 1.87 -5.82 -19.29
N GLU A 39 0.72 -6.29 -19.78
CA GLU A 39 -0.52 -5.52 -19.79
C GLU A 39 -0.94 -5.05 -18.39
N TYR A 40 -0.61 -5.82 -17.35
CA TYR A 40 -0.91 -5.50 -15.95
C TYR A 40 -0.34 -4.16 -15.44
N TRP A 41 0.52 -3.48 -16.21
CA TRP A 41 0.86 -2.07 -15.97
C TRP A 41 -0.36 -1.13 -15.95
N TYR A 42 -1.52 -1.49 -16.50
CA TYR A 42 -2.75 -0.71 -16.34
C TYR A 42 -3.13 -0.50 -14.85
N LEU A 43 -2.68 -1.38 -13.95
CA LEU A 43 -2.87 -1.24 -12.51
C LEU A 43 -2.11 -0.03 -11.93
N ALA A 44 -1.15 0.55 -12.68
CA ALA A 44 -0.44 1.76 -12.28
C ALA A 44 -1.24 3.05 -12.56
N THR A 45 -2.40 2.97 -13.20
CA THR A 45 -3.25 4.14 -13.46
C THR A 45 -3.57 4.99 -12.21
N PRO A 46 -3.79 4.42 -11.01
CA PRO A 46 -4.02 5.23 -9.81
C PRO A 46 -2.78 6.01 -9.35
N ILE A 47 -1.56 5.69 -9.80
CA ILE A 47 -0.36 6.51 -9.51
C ILE A 47 -0.51 7.89 -10.13
N LEU A 48 -1.06 7.99 -11.33
CA LEU A 48 -1.34 9.28 -11.97
C LEU A 48 -2.34 10.09 -11.15
N LEU A 49 -3.40 9.43 -10.65
CA LEU A 49 -4.37 10.05 -9.74
C LEU A 49 -3.73 10.49 -8.42
N LEU A 50 -2.76 9.73 -7.89
CA LEU A 50 -2.03 10.08 -6.68
C LEU A 50 -1.16 11.34 -6.87
N ILE A 51 -0.58 11.52 -8.05
CA ILE A 51 0.19 12.73 -8.40
C ILE A 51 -0.77 13.92 -8.52
N VAL A 52 -1.89 13.77 -9.23
CA VAL A 52 -2.91 14.84 -9.39
C VAL A 52 -3.48 15.25 -8.04
N GLU A 53 -3.84 14.28 -7.20
CA GLU A 53 -4.28 14.52 -5.81
C GLU A 53 -3.20 15.23 -5.00
N GLY A 54 -1.93 14.82 -5.15
CA GLY A 54 -0.81 15.46 -4.47
C GLY A 54 -0.64 16.91 -4.84
N VAL A 55 -0.66 17.24 -6.14
CA VAL A 55 -0.60 18.62 -6.62
C VAL A 55 -1.76 19.42 -6.04
N PHE A 56 -2.99 18.92 -6.20
CA PHE A 56 -4.20 19.58 -5.69
C PHE A 56 -4.12 19.88 -4.18
N THR A 57 -3.72 18.87 -3.39
CA THR A 57 -3.64 18.99 -1.93
C THR A 57 -2.54 19.96 -1.49
N LEU A 58 -1.39 19.97 -2.18
CA LEU A 58 -0.28 20.88 -1.86
C LEU A 58 -0.56 22.34 -2.29
N THR A 59 -1.27 22.55 -3.41
CA THR A 59 -1.51 23.89 -3.96
C THR A 59 -2.72 24.61 -3.38
N ILE A 60 -3.81 23.88 -3.09
CA ILE A 60 -5.10 24.49 -2.77
C ILE A 60 -5.40 24.46 -1.27
N LYS A 61 -4.85 23.49 -0.53
CA LYS A 61 -5.29 23.22 0.84
C LYS A 61 -4.33 23.78 1.88
N GLU A 62 -4.78 24.77 2.63
CA GLU A 62 -3.95 25.39 3.68
C GLU A 62 -3.60 24.41 4.83
N ASN A 63 -4.50 23.47 5.13
CA ASN A 63 -4.31 22.42 6.14
C ASN A 63 -3.77 21.09 5.59
N GLN A 64 -3.34 21.04 4.33
CA GLN A 64 -2.61 19.93 3.68
C GLN A 64 -3.28 18.53 3.70
N GLU A 65 -4.41 18.31 4.41
CA GLU A 65 -5.17 17.05 4.48
C GLU A 65 -6.67 17.23 4.78
N TRP A 66 -7.49 16.20 4.54
CA TRP A 66 -8.91 16.23 4.90
C TRP A 66 -9.13 15.60 6.27
N LYS A 67 -9.90 16.28 7.13
CA LYS A 67 -10.13 15.87 8.52
C LYS A 67 -10.76 14.47 8.66
N TRP A 68 -11.52 14.02 7.66
CA TRP A 68 -12.35 12.80 7.72
C TRP A 68 -12.07 11.80 6.61
N PHE A 69 -11.29 12.17 5.61
CA PHE A 69 -11.04 11.33 4.43
C PHE A 69 -9.57 11.45 4.04
N CYS A 70 -8.94 10.35 3.62
CA CYS A 70 -7.57 10.38 3.14
C CYS A 70 -7.56 9.97 1.66
N PRO A 71 -7.65 10.93 0.72
CA PRO A 71 -7.67 10.63 -0.71
C PRO A 71 -6.46 9.81 -1.16
N SER A 72 -5.27 10.13 -0.66
CA SER A 72 -4.03 9.42 -1.01
C SER A 72 -4.04 7.95 -0.58
N VAL A 73 -4.54 7.65 0.62
CA VAL A 73 -4.71 6.26 1.10
C VAL A 73 -5.76 5.53 0.25
N PHE A 74 -6.87 6.16 -0.09
CA PHE A 74 -7.91 5.54 -0.92
C PHE A 74 -7.38 5.16 -2.31
N ILE A 75 -6.67 6.09 -2.96
CA ILE A 75 -6.05 5.86 -4.28
C ILE A 75 -4.99 4.76 -4.18
N TYR A 76 -4.18 4.77 -3.12
CA TYR A 76 -3.17 3.73 -2.86
C TYR A 76 -3.80 2.34 -2.67
N LEU A 77 -4.88 2.23 -1.90
CA LEU A 77 -5.61 0.97 -1.72
C LEU A 77 -6.19 0.47 -3.05
N GLY A 78 -6.76 1.36 -3.85
CA GLY A 78 -7.27 1.05 -5.19
C GLY A 78 -6.20 0.52 -6.16
N LEU A 79 -4.93 0.83 -5.90
CA LEU A 79 -3.80 0.30 -6.66
C LEU A 79 -3.29 -1.03 -6.12
N VAL A 80 -2.98 -1.08 -4.82
CA VAL A 80 -2.21 -2.19 -4.23
C VAL A 80 -3.07 -3.42 -3.96
N VAL A 81 -4.34 -3.24 -3.61
CA VAL A 81 -5.25 -4.36 -3.27
C VAL A 81 -5.52 -5.24 -4.50
N PRO A 82 -5.86 -4.69 -5.69
CA PRO A 82 -6.00 -5.50 -6.90
C PRO A 82 -4.69 -6.20 -7.29
N ALA A 83 -3.54 -5.57 -7.10
CA ALA A 83 -2.24 -6.17 -7.39
C ALA A 83 -1.97 -7.38 -6.47
N ILE A 84 -2.15 -7.24 -5.15
CA ILE A 84 -2.00 -8.33 -4.18
C ILE A 84 -2.98 -9.47 -4.49
N TRP A 85 -4.23 -9.14 -4.80
CA TRP A 85 -5.24 -10.15 -5.12
C TRP A 85 -4.86 -11.02 -6.32
N LEU A 86 -4.32 -10.42 -7.39
CA LEU A 86 -3.85 -11.17 -8.57
C LEU A 86 -2.67 -12.10 -8.25
N ILE A 87 -1.80 -11.70 -7.32
CA ILE A 87 -0.69 -12.52 -6.84
C ILE A 87 -1.22 -13.71 -6.02
N GLU A 88 -2.17 -13.48 -5.11
CA GLU A 88 -2.73 -14.55 -4.28
C GLU A 88 -3.53 -15.56 -5.12
N LEU A 89 -4.24 -15.09 -6.16
CA LEU A 89 -4.92 -15.99 -7.10
C LEU A 89 -3.93 -16.95 -7.79
N HIS A 90 -2.76 -16.44 -8.20
CA HIS A 90 -1.70 -17.28 -8.77
C HIS A 90 -1.18 -18.33 -7.77
N LYS A 91 -1.05 -17.98 -6.47
CA LYS A 91 -0.69 -18.94 -5.42
C LYS A 91 -1.76 -20.01 -5.23
N VAL A 92 -3.04 -19.65 -5.31
CA VAL A 92 -4.15 -20.60 -5.23
C VAL A 92 -4.08 -21.58 -6.40
N ASP A 93 -3.89 -21.10 -7.63
CA ASP A 93 -3.77 -21.96 -8.82
C ASP A 93 -2.62 -22.98 -8.67
N LEU A 94 -1.46 -22.54 -8.19
CA LEU A 94 -0.31 -23.42 -7.94
C LEU A 94 -0.60 -24.49 -6.88
N ARG A 95 -1.35 -24.14 -5.82
CA ARG A 95 -1.76 -25.09 -4.78
C ARG A 95 -2.73 -26.14 -5.31
N LEU A 96 -3.68 -25.73 -6.16
CA LEU A 96 -4.64 -26.63 -6.79
C LEU A 96 -3.94 -27.60 -7.74
N GLN A 97 -3.03 -27.12 -8.60
CA GLN A 97 -2.24 -27.98 -9.49
C GLN A 97 -1.39 -28.98 -8.71
N LYS A 98 -0.75 -28.55 -7.60
CA LYS A 98 0.02 -29.46 -6.75
C LYS A 98 -0.85 -30.55 -6.13
N LYS A 99 -2.03 -30.20 -5.60
CA LYS A 99 -2.97 -31.20 -5.04
C LYS A 99 -3.42 -32.20 -6.10
N ALA A 100 -3.75 -31.72 -7.30
CA ALA A 100 -4.09 -32.60 -8.42
C ALA A 100 -2.95 -33.57 -8.72
N ASN A 101 -1.72 -33.09 -8.94
CA ASN A 101 -0.56 -33.95 -9.23
C ASN A 101 -0.26 -34.97 -8.12
N LEU A 102 -0.39 -34.59 -6.85
CA LEU A 102 -0.21 -35.52 -5.72
C LEU A 102 -1.28 -36.62 -5.66
N THR A 103 -2.47 -36.35 -6.19
CA THR A 103 -3.53 -37.38 -6.28
C THR A 103 -3.23 -38.39 -7.39
N TYR A 104 -2.38 -38.02 -8.38
CA TYR A 104 -1.94 -38.90 -9.47
C TYR A 104 -0.64 -39.66 -9.17
N ILE A 105 0.12 -39.27 -8.16
CA ILE A 105 1.46 -39.81 -7.87
C ILE A 105 1.53 -40.24 -6.40
N GLU A 106 1.09 -41.47 -6.10
CA GLU A 106 1.36 -42.14 -4.81
C GLU A 106 2.79 -42.76 -4.77
N THR A 107 3.59 -42.59 -5.83
CA THR A 107 4.97 -43.06 -5.88
C THR A 107 5.84 -41.97 -6.50
N ASP A 108 6.42 -41.11 -5.67
CA ASP A 108 7.79 -40.56 -5.85
C ASP A 108 7.99 -39.32 -4.96
N ILE A 109 9.09 -39.35 -4.21
CA ILE A 109 9.49 -38.32 -3.25
C ILE A 109 9.80 -37.03 -4.03
N PRO A 110 9.01 -35.95 -3.89
CA PRO A 110 9.27 -34.72 -4.60
C PRO A 110 10.27 -33.88 -3.80
N LEU A 111 11.47 -33.66 -4.34
CA LEU A 111 12.43 -32.68 -3.82
C LEU A 111 11.86 -31.26 -4.02
N PRO A 112 11.57 -30.49 -2.95
CA PRO A 112 11.12 -29.13 -3.06
C PRO A 112 12.27 -28.14 -2.75
N GLY A 113 12.27 -26.96 -3.37
CA GLY A 113 12.48 -25.80 -2.49
C GLY A 113 13.33 -24.60 -2.91
N ALA A 114 13.98 -24.52 -4.07
CA ALA A 114 14.73 -23.29 -4.37
C ALA A 114 13.80 -22.10 -4.71
N ASN A 115 12.87 -22.27 -5.65
CA ASN A 115 12.10 -21.14 -6.20
C ASN A 115 10.75 -20.91 -5.48
N LYS A 116 10.21 -21.96 -4.83
CA LYS A 116 8.91 -21.89 -4.13
C LYS A 116 9.01 -21.09 -2.83
N LEU A 117 10.07 -21.31 -2.05
CA LEU A 117 10.30 -20.56 -0.81
C LEU A 117 10.45 -19.05 -1.10
N GLN A 118 11.12 -18.70 -2.20
CA GLN A 118 11.32 -17.32 -2.59
C GLN A 118 10.01 -16.63 -2.97
N THR A 119 9.16 -17.29 -3.76
CA THR A 119 7.89 -16.72 -4.23
C THR A 119 6.93 -16.44 -3.05
N ASP A 120 6.72 -17.42 -2.18
CA ASP A 120 5.82 -17.27 -1.02
C ASP A 120 6.31 -16.19 -0.05
N THR A 121 7.63 -16.04 0.11
CA THR A 121 8.23 -14.99 0.94
C THR A 121 7.92 -13.60 0.38
N TRP A 122 8.07 -13.38 -0.93
CA TRP A 122 7.80 -12.08 -1.55
C TRP A 122 6.34 -11.62 -1.41
N VAL A 123 5.40 -12.55 -1.56
CA VAL A 123 3.96 -12.23 -1.41
C VAL A 123 3.64 -11.83 0.02
N THR A 124 4.13 -12.62 0.98
CA THR A 124 3.92 -12.35 2.41
C THR A 124 4.55 -11.02 2.81
N LEU A 125 5.73 -10.69 2.27
CA LEU A 125 6.37 -9.39 2.48
C LEU A 125 5.49 -8.26 1.95
N ILE A 126 4.99 -8.34 0.70
CA ILE A 126 4.14 -7.28 0.14
C ILE A 126 2.87 -7.09 0.98
N GLU A 127 2.24 -8.16 1.43
CA GLU A 127 1.06 -8.10 2.32
C GLU A 127 1.37 -7.47 3.68
N GLN A 128 2.51 -7.80 4.29
CA GLN A 128 2.91 -7.20 5.56
C GLN A 128 3.28 -5.71 5.41
N PHE A 129 3.95 -5.37 4.31
CA PHE A 129 4.26 -3.99 3.97
C PHE A 129 3.02 -3.15 3.68
N LEU A 130 1.90 -3.75 3.23
CA LEU A 130 0.62 -3.03 3.08
C LEU A 130 0.17 -2.43 4.41
N MET A 131 0.08 -3.26 5.46
CA MET A 131 -0.36 -2.80 6.77
C MET A 131 0.63 -1.77 7.35
N LEU A 132 1.93 -2.05 7.24
CA LEU A 132 2.98 -1.13 7.69
C LEU A 132 2.87 0.24 7.00
N THR A 133 2.69 0.23 5.68
CA THR A 133 2.57 1.45 4.86
C THR A 133 1.34 2.26 5.25
N LEU A 134 0.22 1.62 5.59
CA LEU A 134 -0.98 2.31 6.07
C LEU A 134 -0.77 2.95 7.45
N ILE A 135 -0.11 2.25 8.38
CA ILE A 135 0.17 2.76 9.73
C ILE A 135 1.13 3.95 9.65
N VAL A 136 2.28 3.77 8.97
CA VAL A 136 3.28 4.82 8.78
C VAL A 136 2.68 5.99 8.02
N GLY A 137 1.93 5.74 6.95
CA GLY A 137 1.21 6.78 6.22
C GLY A 137 0.33 7.60 7.16
N ARG A 138 -0.53 6.95 7.94
CA ARG A 138 -1.42 7.65 8.88
C ARG A 138 -0.71 8.41 10.00
N TRP A 139 0.50 8.00 10.39
CA TRP A 139 1.31 8.73 11.36
C TRP A 139 2.06 9.91 10.74
N LEU A 140 2.50 9.77 9.49
CA LEU A 140 3.31 10.76 8.79
C LEU A 140 2.45 11.89 8.21
N LEU A 141 1.20 11.56 7.88
CA LEU A 141 0.16 12.49 7.44
C LEU A 141 -0.11 13.58 8.51
N PRO A 142 0.16 14.89 8.23
CA PRO A 142 -0.07 15.97 9.19
C PRO A 142 -1.52 16.04 9.67
N LYS A 143 -1.72 15.80 10.97
CA LYS A 143 -3.00 16.08 11.64
C LYS A 143 -3.14 17.59 11.80
N GLY A 144 -4.28 18.15 11.37
CA GLY A 144 -4.62 19.54 11.64
C GLY A 144 -4.59 19.80 13.16
N ASP A 145 -4.10 20.97 13.57
CA ASP A 145 -3.95 21.31 14.98
C ASP A 145 -5.29 21.14 15.73
N LEU A 146 -5.25 20.33 16.79
CA LEU A 146 -6.33 20.28 17.77
C LEU A 146 -6.19 21.53 18.63
N THR A 147 -7.17 22.44 18.56
CA THR A 147 -7.11 23.67 19.39
C THR A 147 -7.02 23.28 20.87
N ARG A 148 -6.35 24.09 21.69
CA ARG A 148 -6.23 23.83 23.14
C ARG A 148 -7.58 23.55 23.79
N ASP A 149 -8.65 24.17 23.28
CA ASP A 149 -10.02 23.98 23.73
C ASP A 149 -10.60 22.60 23.35
N GLN A 150 -10.26 22.06 22.19
CA GLN A 150 -10.67 20.69 21.82
C GLN A 150 -9.88 19.63 22.59
N LEU A 151 -8.61 19.90 22.90
CA LEU A 151 -7.81 19.03 23.77
C LEU A 151 -8.34 19.03 25.21
N SER A 152 -8.70 20.20 25.75
CA SER A 152 -9.27 20.30 27.10
C SER A 152 -10.66 19.66 27.17
N GLN A 153 -11.50 19.78 26.13
CA GLN A 153 -12.78 19.08 26.05
C GLN A 153 -12.63 17.55 25.97
N LEU A 154 -11.65 17.04 25.23
CA LEU A 154 -11.40 15.60 25.13
C LEU A 154 -10.93 15.02 26.47
N LEU A 155 -10.07 15.75 27.19
CA LEU A 155 -9.60 15.36 28.52
C LEU A 155 -10.72 15.39 29.56
N LEU A 156 -11.61 16.39 29.48
CA LEU A 156 -12.73 16.55 30.41
C LEU A 156 -13.85 15.51 30.19
N VAL A 157 -13.98 14.99 28.96
CA VAL A 157 -14.87 13.84 28.68
C VAL A 157 -14.33 12.53 29.25
N TYR A 158 -13.04 12.44 29.59
CA TYR A 158 -12.38 11.23 30.04
C TYR A 158 -12.21 11.12 31.58
N ILE A 159 -12.64 12.15 32.33
CA ILE A 159 -12.68 12.20 33.80
C ILE A 159 -14.13 12.12 34.27
#